data_AF-A0A6L2PEB2-F1
#
_entry.id   AF-A0A6L2PEB2-F1
#
_cell.length_a   1.000
_cell.length_b   1.000
_cell.length_c   1.000
_cell.angle_alpha   90.00
_cell.angle_beta   90.00
_cell.angle_gamma   90.00
#
_symmetry.space_group_name_H-M   'P 1'
#
loop_
_entity.id
_entity.type
_entity.pdbx_description
1 polymer ?
#
loop_
_entity_poly.entity_id
_entity_poly.type
_entity_poly.pdbx_seq_one_letter_code
_entity_poly.pdbx_strand_id
1 'polypeptide(L)' 'IKSALKGTRFESVDAVKAKATELMNKLSEDDLQHCFQQWEMRMEQFRDRGGEYIE' A
#
# COMPACT_ATOMS: atom_id res chain seq x y z
N ILE A 1 1.41 -4.99 -0.72
CA ILE A 1 1.78 -5.87 0.42
C ILE A 1 0.62 -6.72 0.93
N LYS A 2 -0.45 -6.15 1.53
CA LYS A 2 -1.58 -6.91 2.11
C LYS A 2 -2.15 -7.97 1.16
N SER A 3 -2.40 -7.62 -0.11
CA SER A 3 -2.91 -8.57 -1.11
C SER A 3 -1.98 -9.76 -1.36
N ALA A 4 -0.66 -9.55 -1.33
CA ALA A 4 0.34 -10.60 -1.50
C ALA A 4 0.47 -11.52 -0.27
N LEU A 5 0.05 -11.06 0.90
CA LEU A 5 0.02 -11.86 2.13
C LEU A 5 -1.33 -12.56 2.35
N LYS A 6 -2.37 -12.12 1.64
CA LYS A 6 -3.73 -12.65 1.80
C LYS A 6 -3.78 -14.12 1.40
N GLY A 7 -4.39 -14.96 2.24
CA GLY A 7 -4.55 -16.39 1.99
C GLY A 7 -3.35 -17.25 2.43
N THR A 8 -2.25 -16.62 2.82
CA THR A 8 -1.09 -17.33 3.37
C THR A 8 -1.29 -17.57 4.86
N ARG A 9 -1.18 -18.83 5.30
CA ARG A 9 -1.15 -19.18 6.72
C ARG A 9 0.28 -19.00 7.24
N PHE A 10 0.42 -18.29 8.35
CA PHE A 10 1.70 -18.09 9.03
C PHE A 10 1.67 -18.78 10.39
N GLU A 11 2.80 -19.38 10.76
CA GLU A 11 2.94 -20.12 12.02
C GLU A 11 3.24 -19.21 13.21
N SER A 12 3.77 -18.01 12.96
CA SER A 12 4.11 -17.03 14.00
C SER A 12 4.03 -15.60 13.48
N VAL A 13 3.98 -14.64 14.42
CA VAL A 13 4.06 -13.21 14.11
C VAL A 13 5.40 -12.86 13.44
N ASP A 14 6.49 -13.51 13.84
CA ASP A 14 7.80 -13.26 13.27
C ASP A 14 7.89 -13.70 11.81
N ALA A 15 7.21 -14.80 11.44
CA ALA A 15 7.09 -15.21 10.04
C ALA A 15 6.33 -14.17 9.19
N VAL A 16 5.27 -13.57 9.75
CA VAL A 16 4.54 -12.47 9.09
C VAL A 16 5.46 -11.26 8.89
N LYS A 17 6.18 -10.84 9.93
CA LYS A 17 7.10 -9.69 9.87
C LYS A 17 8.19 -9.93 8.85
N ALA A 18 8.85 -11.09 8.88
CA ALA A 18 9.89 -11.45 7.92
C ALA A 18 9.37 -11.38 6.48
N LYS A 19 8.19 -11.96 6.21
CA LYS A 19 7.61 -11.94 4.86
C LYS A 19 7.18 -10.54 4.42
N ALA A 20 6.61 -9.76 5.32
CA ALA A 20 6.25 -8.37 5.04
C ALA A 20 7.50 -7.53 4.72
N THR A 21 8.57 -7.66 5.51
CA THR A 21 9.85 -6.98 5.25
C THR A 21 10.47 -7.39 3.93
N GLU A 22 10.46 -8.69 3.60
CA GLU A 22 10.95 -9.18 2.30
C GLU A 22 10.19 -8.54 1.13
N LEU A 23 8.86 -8.43 1.24
CA LEU A 23 8.04 -7.78 0.21
C LEU A 23 8.26 -6.27 0.15
N MET A 24 8.47 -5.60 1.28
CA MET A 24 8.77 -4.17 1.32
C MET A 24 10.14 -3.86 0.71
N ASN A 25 11.16 -4.68 0.97
CA ASN A 25 12.50 -4.50 0.40
C ASN A 25 12.55 -4.73 -1.12
N LYS A 26 11.50 -5.30 -1.72
CA LYS A 26 11.37 -5.49 -3.17
C LYS A 26 10.68 -4.31 -3.85
N LEU A 27 10.13 -3.36 -3.10
CA LEU A 27 9.56 -2.15 -3.67
C LEU A 27 10.68 -1.30 -4.25
N SER A 28 10.50 -0.88 -5.48
CA SER A 28 11.37 0.08 -6.13
C SER A 28 11.07 1.51 -5.67
N GLU A 29 11.98 2.43 -5.96
CA GLU A 29 11.72 3.87 -5.78
C GLU A 29 10.52 4.31 -6.63
N ASP A 30 10.41 3.81 -7.87
CA ASP A 30 9.31 4.09 -8.78
C ASP A 30 7.96 3.66 -8.20
N ASP A 31 7.89 2.48 -7.54
CA ASP A 31 6.66 2.02 -6.89
C ASP A 31 6.19 2.99 -5.79
N LEU A 32 7.14 3.53 -5.02
CA LEU A 32 6.86 4.51 -3.97
C LEU A 32 6.48 5.87 -4.56
N GLN A 33 7.21 6.33 -5.58
CA GLN A 33 6.91 7.58 -6.28
C GLN A 33 5.52 7.54 -6.91
N HIS A 34 5.14 6.42 -7.53
CA HIS A 34 3.81 6.25 -8.08
C HIS A 34 2.72 6.34 -7.00
N CYS A 35 2.95 5.80 -5.81
CA CYS A 35 2.02 5.93 -4.68
C CYS A 35 1.79 7.40 -4.29
N PHE A 36 2.84 8.22 -4.27
CA PHE A 36 2.71 9.65 -3.97
C PHE A 36 1.93 10.40 -5.05
N GLN A 37 2.21 10.13 -6.32
CA GLN A 37 1.46 10.73 -7.44
C GLN A 37 -0.03 10.39 -7.37
N GLN A 38 -0.37 9.13 -7.08
CA GLN A 38 -1.76 8.71 -6.90
C GLN A 38 -2.42 9.38 -5.69
N TRP A 39 -1.67 9.59 -4.61
CA TRP A 39 -2.16 10.31 -3.44
C TRP A 39 -2.49 11.78 -3.77
N GLU A 40 -1.60 12.49 -4.47
CA GLU A 40 -1.86 13.88 -4.89
C GLU A 40 -3.13 14.00 -5.74
N MET A 41 -3.26 13.13 -6.76
CA MET A 41 -4.45 13.07 -7.61
C MET A 41 -5.74 12.83 -6.79
N ARG A 42 -5.68 11.95 -5.78
CA ARG A 42 -6.83 11.69 -4.91
C ARG A 42 -7.17 12.88 -4.01
N MET A 43 -6.19 13.64 -3.55
CA MET A 43 -6.43 14.84 -2.74
C MET A 43 -7.12 15.94 -3.56
N GLU A 44 -6.77 16.08 -4.84
CA GLU A 44 -7.47 16.99 -5.75
C GLU A 44 -8.93 16.58 -5.94
N GLN A 45 -9.17 15.30 -6.22
CA GLN A 45 -10.53 14.77 -6.31
C GLN A 45 -11.32 15.00 -5.02
N PHE A 46 -10.67 14.87 -3.85
CA PHE A 46 -11.33 15.02 -2.54
C PHE A 46 -11.82 16.44 -2.33
N ARG A 47 -10.98 17.41 -2.69
CA ARG A 47 -11.36 18.82 -2.71
C ARG A 47 -12.52 19.06 -3.67
N ASP A 48 -12.43 18.52 -4.88
CA ASP A 48 -13.43 18.77 -5.93
C ASP A 48 -14.80 18.14 -5.59
N ARG A 49 -14.83 17.07 -4.78
CA ARG A 49 -16.06 16.49 -4.22
C ARG A 49 -16.51 17.09 -2.89
N GLY A 50 -15.95 18.24 -2.48
CA GLY A 50 -16.36 18.91 -1.24
C GLY A 50 -16.06 18.10 0.03
N GLY A 51 -15.08 17.20 -0.02
CA GLY A 51 -14.69 16.34 1.09
C GLY A 51 -15.50 15.05 1.24
N GLU A 52 -16.27 14.67 0.21
CA GLU A 52 -16.91 13.35 0.18
C GLU A 52 -15.90 12.22 -0.10
N TYR A 53 -16.29 11.00 0.25
CA TYR A 53 -15.49 9.81 -0.01
C TYR A 53 -15.30 9.57 -1.52
N ILE A 54 -14.12 9.05 -1.87
CA ILE A 54 -13.72 8.74 -3.24
C ILE A 54 -13.23 7.30 -3.30
N GLU A 55 -13.67 6.58 -4.34
CA GLU A 55 -13.24 5.22 -4.65
C GLU A 55 -11.81 5.16 -5.22
#